data_AF-A0A953QTS7-F1
#
_entry.id   AF-A0A953QTS7-F1
#
_cell.length_a   1.000
_cell.length_b   1.000
_cell.length_c   1.000
_cell.angle_alpha   90.00
_cell.angle_beta   90.00
_cell.angle_gamma   90.00
#
_symmetry.space_group_name_H-M   'P 1'
#
loop_
_entity.id
_entity.type
_entity.pdbx_description
1 polymer ?
#
loop_
_entity_poly.entity_id
_entity_poly.type
_entity_poly.pdbx_seq_one_letter_code
_entity_poly.pdbx_strand_id
1 'polypeptide(L)'
;AKILVALAVLGAIEHGISLLFPPLKPFSQGGPNPVRRDLLYTSTMLIFWLFTMGLGWLISFDQRYRCRTCLRKLRMPIQTGSWNHVLLGAPRTEYICPYGHGTLKVADLQITGHQSPDWQPHEDMWKELFSLPGKGGKETKN
;
A
#
# COMPACT_ATOMS: atom_id res chain seq x y z
N ALA A 1 -3.77 15.14 -2.36
CA ALA A 1 -5.12 15.36 -2.92
C ALA A 1 -6.07 14.18 -2.66
N LYS A 2 -5.82 12.97 -3.21
CA LYS A 2 -6.78 11.84 -3.12
C LYS A 2 -7.15 11.39 -1.70
N ILE A 3 -6.19 11.41 -0.77
CA ILE A 3 -6.43 11.04 0.63
C ILE A 3 -7.34 12.08 1.33
N LEU A 4 -7.11 13.37 1.08
CA LEU A 4 -7.96 14.44 1.63
C LEU A 4 -9.39 14.35 1.11
N VAL A 5 -9.58 14.03 -0.17
CA VAL A 5 -10.91 13.79 -0.75
C VAL A 5 -11.57 12.57 -0.12
N ALA A 6 -10.85 11.47 0.06
CA ALA A 6 -11.37 10.28 0.72
C ALA A 6 -11.80 10.58 2.17
N LEU A 7 -10.98 11.30 2.94
CA LEU A 7 -11.31 11.70 4.30
C LEU A 7 -12.54 12.62 4.35
N ALA A 8 -12.65 13.58 3.42
CA ALA A 8 -13.81 14.47 3.35
C ALA A 8 -15.11 13.71 3.04
N VAL A 9 -15.06 12.74 2.11
CA VAL A 9 -16.22 11.90 1.78
C VAL A 9 -16.62 11.03 2.97
N LEU A 10 -15.66 10.43 3.66
CA LEU A 10 -15.93 9.62 4.85
C LEU A 10 -16.53 10.47 5.98
N GLY A 11 -16.00 11.66 6.23
CA GLY A 11 -16.57 12.60 7.22
C GLY A 11 -17.99 13.05 6.86
N ALA A 12 -18.30 13.25 5.57
CA ALA A 12 -19.65 13.58 5.12
C ALA A 12 -20.63 12.42 5.35
N ILE A 13 -20.18 11.17 5.17
CA ILE A 13 -20.99 9.98 5.44
C ILE A 13 -21.25 9.85 6.95
N GLU A 14 -20.23 10.03 7.78
CA GLU A 14 -20.38 10.03 9.25
C GLU A 14 -21.35 11.10 9.71
N HIS A 15 -21.23 12.32 9.18
CA HIS A 15 -22.16 13.41 9.46
C HIS A 15 -23.59 13.04 9.03
N GLY A 16 -23.77 12.45 7.85
CA GLY A 16 -25.06 11.95 7.37
C GLY A 16 -25.66 10.88 8.29
N ILE A 17 -24.85 9.95 8.80
CA ILE A 17 -25.32 8.93 9.75
C ILE A 17 -25.75 9.59 11.07
N SER A 18 -24.99 10.57 11.58
CA SER A 18 -25.37 11.30 12.81
C SER A 18 -26.66 12.12 12.66
N LEU A 19 -26.98 12.59 11.45
CA LEU A 19 -28.26 13.26 11.16
C LEU A 19 -29.42 12.25 11.09
N LEU A 20 -29.18 11.05 10.57
CA LEU A 20 -30.19 10.00 10.43
C LEU A 20 -30.53 9.34 11.78
N PHE A 21 -29.56 9.26 12.70
CA PHE A 21 -29.70 8.74 14.05
C PHE A 21 -29.51 9.88 15.07
N PRO A 22 -30.57 10.66 15.39
CA PRO A 22 -30.47 11.71 16.40
C PRO A 22 -30.01 11.14 17.74
N PRO A 23 -29.27 11.92 18.56
CA PRO A 23 -28.65 11.44 19.78
C PRO A 23 -29.67 10.76 20.68
N LEU A 24 -29.32 9.56 21.18
CA LEU A 24 -30.18 8.83 22.09
C LEU A 24 -30.44 9.69 23.32
N LYS A 25 -31.72 9.86 23.64
CA LYS A 25 -32.11 10.34 24.96
C LYS A 25 -31.62 9.30 25.98
N PRO A 26 -31.11 9.73 27.15
CA PRO A 26 -30.62 8.82 28.18
C PRO A 26 -31.68 7.77 28.53
N PHE A 27 -31.24 6.59 28.96
CA PHE A 27 -32.10 5.44 29.29
C PHE A 27 -33.29 5.81 30.20
N SER A 28 -33.14 6.83 31.05
CA SER A 28 -34.19 7.34 31.93
C SER A 28 -35.39 7.99 31.23
N GLN A 29 -35.32 8.34 29.94
CA GLN A 29 -36.36 9.07 29.21
C GLN A 29 -37.28 8.22 28.32
N GLY A 30 -37.26 6.88 28.43
CA GLY A 30 -38.38 6.04 27.99
C GLY A 30 -38.78 6.16 26.50
N GLY A 31 -37.81 6.15 25.59
CA GLY A 31 -38.10 6.10 24.14
C GLY A 31 -38.56 4.70 23.67
N PRO A 32 -39.28 4.58 22.54
CA PRO A 32 -39.70 3.28 22.01
C PRO A 32 -38.47 2.44 21.60
N ASN A 33 -38.30 1.28 22.24
CA ASN A 33 -37.27 0.27 21.98
C ASN A 33 -35.82 0.80 22.00
N PRO A 34 -35.30 1.25 23.16
CA PRO A 34 -33.99 1.89 23.26
C PRO A 34 -32.85 0.94 22.89
N VAL A 35 -32.91 -0.32 23.35
CA VAL A 35 -31.87 -1.34 23.12
C VAL A 35 -31.69 -1.65 21.63
N ARG A 36 -32.78 -1.84 20.88
CA ARG A 36 -32.71 -2.15 19.45
C ARG A 36 -32.10 -1.01 18.66
N ARG A 37 -32.48 0.24 18.97
CA ARG A 37 -31.99 1.42 18.26
C ARG A 37 -30.52 1.69 18.56
N ASP A 38 -30.11 1.54 19.81
CA ASP A 38 -28.70 1.69 20.23
C ASP A 38 -27.80 0.62 19.62
N LEU A 39 -28.27 -0.63 19.58
CA LEU A 39 -27.56 -1.74 18.94
C LEU A 39 -27.41 -1.52 17.43
N LEU A 40 -28.46 -1.01 16.76
CA LEU A 40 -28.39 -0.68 15.32
C LEU A 40 -27.42 0.47 15.05
N TYR A 41 -27.42 1.52 15.88
CA TYR A 41 -26.50 2.64 15.73
C TYR A 41 -25.03 2.22 15.97
N THR A 42 -24.76 1.50 17.05
CA THR A 42 -23.40 1.04 17.37
C THR A 42 -22.87 0.04 16.35
N SER A 43 -23.69 -0.90 15.88
CA SER A 43 -23.29 -1.84 14.82
C SER A 43 -23.04 -1.16 13.47
N THR A 44 -23.87 -0.19 13.08
CA THR A 44 -23.65 0.57 11.82
C THR A 44 -22.37 1.42 11.89
N MET A 45 -22.12 2.10 13.01
CA MET A 45 -20.87 2.83 13.24
C MET A 45 -19.66 1.90 13.22
N LEU A 46 -19.73 0.74 13.88
CA LEU A 46 -18.65 -0.24 13.88
C LEU A 46 -18.31 -0.71 12.45
N ILE A 47 -19.32 -1.07 11.66
CA ILE A 47 -19.12 -1.52 10.26
C ILE A 47 -18.49 -0.40 9.43
N PHE A 48 -18.97 0.83 9.59
CA PHE A 48 -18.41 2.00 8.91
C PHE A 48 -16.92 2.17 9.25
N TRP A 49 -16.57 2.18 10.54
CA TRP A 49 -15.18 2.31 10.99
C TRP A 49 -14.28 1.19 10.45
N LEU A 50 -14.72 -0.07 10.51
CA LEU A 50 -13.98 -1.21 9.95
C LEU A 50 -13.76 -1.04 8.44
N PHE A 51 -14.78 -0.59 7.71
CA PHE A 51 -14.67 -0.33 6.28
C PHE A 51 -13.67 0.79 5.97
N THR A 52 -13.72 1.89 6.72
CA THR A 52 -12.77 3.01 6.53
C THR A 52 -11.33 2.58 6.80
N MET A 53 -11.08 1.80 7.86
CA MET A 53 -9.75 1.25 8.15
C MET A 53 -9.28 0.30 7.05
N GLY A 54 -10.15 -0.58 6.57
CA GLY A 54 -9.85 -1.48 5.46
C GLY A 54 -9.49 -0.73 4.17
N LEU A 55 -10.24 0.33 3.85
CA LEU A 55 -9.95 1.16 2.68
C LEU A 55 -8.64 1.93 2.84
N GLY A 56 -8.38 2.50 4.02
CA GLY A 56 -7.11 3.17 4.34
C GLY A 56 -5.91 2.21 4.22
N TRP A 57 -6.07 0.98 4.71
CA TRP A 57 -5.07 -0.08 4.56
C TRP A 57 -4.79 -0.39 3.08
N LEU A 58 -5.83 -0.57 2.26
CA LEU A 58 -5.69 -0.84 0.82
C LEU A 58 -4.99 0.31 0.09
N ILE A 59 -5.32 1.56 0.41
CA ILE A 59 -4.67 2.74 -0.18
C ILE A 59 -3.19 2.77 0.20
N SER A 60 -2.87 2.58 1.48
CA SER A 60 -1.49 2.52 1.97
C SER A 60 -0.69 1.41 1.27
N PHE A 61 -1.31 0.25 1.09
CA PHE A 61 -0.73 -0.87 0.37
C PHE A 61 -0.47 -0.52 -1.11
N ASP A 62 -1.42 0.12 -1.82
CA ASP A 62 -1.21 0.54 -3.22
C ASP A 62 -0.10 1.60 -3.34
N GLN A 63 0.03 2.52 -2.38
CA GLN A 63 1.14 3.50 -2.38
C GLN A 63 2.50 2.82 -2.18
N ARG A 64 2.57 1.71 -1.44
CA ARG A 64 3.82 0.99 -1.18
C ARG A 64 4.46 0.38 -2.42
N TYR A 65 3.66 -0.06 -3.40
CA TYR A 65 4.14 -0.66 -4.65
C TYR A 65 4.17 0.31 -5.85
N ARG A 66 4.01 1.62 -5.59
CA ARG A 66 4.18 2.67 -6.59
C ARG A 66 5.55 3.31 -6.50
N CYS A 67 6.13 3.61 -7.65
CA CYS A 67 7.33 4.44 -7.71
C CYS A 67 7.02 5.86 -7.18
N ARG A 68 7.88 6.38 -6.30
CA ARG A 68 7.70 7.69 -5.64
C ARG A 68 7.82 8.90 -6.58
N THR A 69 8.47 8.73 -7.74
CA THR A 69 8.64 9.78 -8.75
C THR A 69 7.59 9.67 -9.86
N CYS A 70 7.49 8.49 -10.49
CA CYS A 70 6.58 8.24 -11.62
C CYS A 70 5.12 8.00 -11.22
N LEU A 71 4.86 7.64 -9.96
CA LEU A 71 3.54 7.20 -9.50
C LEU A 71 2.96 6.07 -10.38
N ARG A 72 3.80 5.15 -10.86
CA ARG A 72 3.36 3.91 -11.53
C ARG A 72 3.68 2.69 -10.69
N LYS A 73 2.88 1.63 -10.87
CA LYS A 73 3.14 0.33 -10.26
C LYS A 73 4.50 -0.19 -10.72
N LEU A 74 5.32 -0.59 -9.76
CA LEU A 74 6.58 -1.26 -10.02
C LEU A 74 6.31 -2.60 -10.70
N ARG A 75 7.20 -3.01 -11.61
CA ARG A 75 7.06 -4.25 -12.39
C ARG A 75 8.35 -5.06 -12.30
N MET A 76 8.31 -6.31 -12.75
CA MET A 76 9.43 -7.26 -12.72
C MET A 76 9.87 -7.62 -11.29
N PRO A 77 9.17 -8.57 -10.63
CA PRO A 77 9.65 -9.14 -9.38
C PRO A 77 10.90 -9.99 -9.70
N ILE A 78 12.07 -9.52 -9.30
CA ILE A 78 13.30 -10.31 -9.34
C ILE A 78 13.56 -10.90 -7.96
N GLN A 79 13.70 -12.21 -7.92
CA GLN A 79 14.02 -12.94 -6.70
C GLN A 79 15.53 -12.87 -6.47
N THR A 80 15.97 -12.30 -5.35
CA THR A 80 17.38 -12.28 -4.96
C THR A 80 17.56 -13.03 -3.64
N GLY A 81 18.62 -13.85 -3.58
CA GLY A 81 18.87 -14.79 -2.47
C GLY A 81 18.62 -16.25 -2.84
N SER A 82 18.93 -17.17 -1.93
CA SER A 82 18.68 -18.60 -2.11
C SER A 82 17.90 -19.17 -0.93
N TRP A 83 16.91 -20.01 -1.22
CA TRP A 83 16.15 -20.73 -0.19
C TRP A 83 16.98 -21.77 0.56
N ASN A 84 18.12 -22.19 -0.02
CA ASN A 84 19.02 -23.17 0.59
C ASN A 84 20.00 -22.54 1.58
N HIS A 85 20.24 -21.22 1.50
CA HIS A 85 21.19 -20.48 2.34
C HIS A 85 20.55 -19.25 2.99
N VAL A 86 19.35 -19.43 3.56
CA VAL A 86 18.56 -18.37 4.21
C VAL A 86 19.34 -17.61 5.29
N LEU A 87 20.24 -18.29 6.00
CA LEU A 87 21.06 -17.70 7.06
C LEU A 87 22.14 -16.73 6.53
N LEU A 88 22.60 -16.93 5.29
CA LEU A 88 23.64 -16.08 4.67
C LEU A 88 23.03 -14.92 3.86
N GLY A 89 21.81 -15.11 3.37
CA GLY A 89 21.06 -14.07 2.69
C GLY A 89 19.60 -14.46 2.56
N ALA A 90 18.74 -13.83 3.38
CA ALA A 90 17.30 -14.08 3.33
C ALA A 90 16.75 -13.78 1.92
N PRO A 91 15.86 -14.65 1.39
CA PRO A 91 15.23 -14.44 0.11
C PRO A 91 14.40 -13.15 0.13
N ARG A 92 14.52 -12.37 -0.94
CA ARG A 92 13.87 -11.07 -1.07
C ARG A 92 13.48 -10.82 -2.52
N THR A 93 12.32 -10.21 -2.69
CA THR A 93 11.82 -9.76 -4.00
C THR A 93 12.20 -8.31 -4.22
N GLU A 94 12.91 -8.02 -5.30
CA GLU A 94 13.17 -6.65 -5.73
C GLU A 94 12.22 -6.28 -6.89
N TYR A 95 11.62 -5.11 -6.79
CA TYR A 95 10.77 -4.55 -7.83
C TYR A 95 11.44 -3.33 -8.46
N ILE A 96 11.40 -3.24 -9.78
CA ILE A 96 12.10 -2.21 -10.54
C ILE A 96 11.10 -1.25 -11.18
N CYS A 97 11.41 0.05 -11.16
CA CYS A 97 10.65 1.02 -11.95
C CYS A 97 11.03 0.86 -13.44
N PRO A 98 10.07 0.70 -14.38
CA PRO A 98 10.40 0.54 -15.80
C PRO A 98 11.14 1.75 -16.40
N TYR A 99 11.03 2.92 -15.77
CA TYR A 99 11.72 4.15 -16.17
C TYR A 99 13.03 4.40 -15.43
N GLY A 100 13.57 3.43 -14.69
CA GLY A 100 14.91 3.57 -14.10
C GLY A 100 15.01 4.46 -12.85
N HIS A 101 13.91 5.02 -12.33
CA HIS A 101 13.94 5.94 -11.17
C HIS A 101 14.36 5.33 -9.81
N GLY A 102 14.38 4.00 -9.71
CA GLY A 102 14.73 3.33 -8.46
C GLY A 102 14.15 1.93 -8.34
N THR A 103 14.52 1.29 -7.24
CA THR A 103 14.21 -0.10 -6.91
C THR A 103 13.61 -0.21 -5.51
N LEU A 104 12.64 -1.10 -5.34
CA LEU A 104 12.01 -1.41 -4.07
C LEU A 104 12.37 -2.83 -3.66
N LYS A 105 13.03 -2.99 -2.51
CA LYS A 105 13.39 -4.29 -1.95
C LYS A 105 12.37 -4.70 -0.89
N VAL A 106 11.72 -5.83 -1.10
CA VAL A 106 10.73 -6.42 -0.20
C VAL A 106 11.27 -7.76 0.29
N ALA A 107 11.41 -7.93 1.60
CA ALA A 107 11.83 -9.22 2.16
C ALA A 107 10.67 -10.23 2.07
N ASP A 108 10.95 -11.41 1.50
CA ASP A 108 9.96 -12.49 1.43
C ASP A 108 9.85 -13.24 2.76
N LEU A 109 10.97 -13.31 3.48
CA LEU A 109 11.06 -13.97 4.78
C LEU A 109 11.60 -13.01 5.84
N GLN A 110 10.77 -12.69 6.85
CA GLN A 110 11.10 -11.81 7.97
C GLN A 110 11.64 -12.61 9.15
N ILE A 111 12.95 -12.90 9.18
CA ILE A 111 13.58 -13.70 10.25
C ILE A 111 13.96 -12.85 11.46
N THR A 112 14.39 -11.61 11.25
CA THR A 112 14.97 -10.74 12.29
C THR A 112 14.02 -9.62 12.75
N GLY A 113 12.71 -9.79 12.57
CA GLY A 113 11.69 -8.80 12.92
C GLY A 113 11.07 -8.12 11.69
N HIS A 114 10.24 -7.09 11.92
CA HIS A 114 9.52 -6.40 10.85
C HIS A 114 10.48 -5.58 9.98
N GLN A 115 10.80 -6.11 8.80
CA GLN A 115 11.60 -5.41 7.81
C GLN A 115 10.68 -4.54 6.95
N SER A 116 10.81 -3.22 7.05
CA SER A 116 10.10 -2.29 6.17
C SER A 116 10.64 -2.37 4.74
N PRO A 117 9.79 -2.23 3.71
CA PRO A 117 10.26 -2.16 2.33
C PRO A 117 11.30 -1.04 2.15
N ASP A 118 12.48 -1.38 1.65
CA ASP A 118 13.57 -0.42 1.41
C ASP A 118 13.46 0.13 -0.01
N TRP A 119 13.35 1.45 -0.15
CA TRP A 119 13.28 2.13 -1.44
C TRP A 119 14.61 2.82 -1.71
N GLN A 120 15.28 2.39 -2.77
CA GLN A 120 16.56 2.94 -3.19
C GLN A 120 16.36 3.79 -4.46
N PRO A 121 16.46 5.13 -4.37
CA PRO A 121 16.39 5.99 -5.54
C PRO A 121 17.66 5.79 -6.39
N HIS A 122 17.48 5.70 -7.70
CA HIS A 122 18.60 5.61 -8.65
C HIS A 122 18.44 6.74 -9.68
N GLU A 123 19.56 7.32 -10.12
CA GLU A 123 19.58 8.04 -11.38
C GLU A 123 19.35 7.05 -12.52
N ASP A 124 18.68 7.49 -13.60
CA ASP A 124 18.09 6.65 -14.64
C ASP A 124 18.97 5.43 -15.00
N MET A 125 18.64 4.26 -14.42
CA MET A 125 19.49 3.07 -14.43
C MET A 125 19.82 2.57 -15.85
N TRP A 126 19.00 2.97 -16.83
CA TRP A 126 19.17 2.58 -18.22
C TRP A 126 20.17 3.45 -18.97
N LYS A 127 20.52 4.63 -18.43
CA LYS A 127 21.43 5.58 -19.08
C LYS A 127 22.80 4.95 -19.36
N GLU A 128 23.30 4.13 -18.43
CA GLU A 128 24.56 3.41 -18.62
C GLU A 128 24.46 2.40 -19.78
N LEU A 129 23.36 1.64 -19.87
CA LEU A 129 23.16 0.65 -20.93
C LEU A 129 23.13 1.31 -22.32
N PHE A 130 22.47 2.46 -22.45
CA PHE A 130 22.44 3.21 -23.72
C PHE A 130 23.74 3.95 -24.01
N SER A 131 24.59 4.17 -23.01
CA SER A 131 25.92 4.77 -23.20
C SER A 131 26.98 3.77 -23.68
N LEU A 132 26.71 2.47 -23.60
CA LEU A 132 27.62 1.45 -24.11
C LEU A 132 27.63 1.46 -25.65
N PRO A 133 28.78 1.72 -26.31
CA PRO A 133 28.88 1.53 -27.74
C PRO A 133 28.69 0.05 -28.03
N GLY A 134 27.72 -0.27 -28.91
CA GLY A 134 27.35 -1.64 -29.24
C GLY A 134 28.58 -2.49 -29.60
N LYS A 135 29.03 -3.33 -28.68
CA LYS A 135 29.86 -4.51 -28.97
C LYS A 135 28.98 -5.56 -29.67
N GLY A 136 28.41 -5.19 -30.82
CA GLY A 136 27.98 -6.16 -31.82
C GLY A 136 29.22 -6.90 -32.29
N GLY A 137 29.18 -8.23 -32.24
CA GLY A 137 30.32 -9.11 -32.50
C GLY A 137 31.07 -8.74 -33.77
N LYS A 138 32.38 -8.48 -33.63
CA LYS A 138 33.31 -8.60 -34.75
C LYS A 138 33.58 -10.10 -34.92
N GLU A 139 32.74 -10.76 -35.71
CA GLU A 139 33.04 -12.07 -36.26
C GLU A 139 34.24 -11.91 -37.19
N THR A 140 35.40 -12.38 -36.75
CA THR A 140 36.63 -12.45 -37.53
C THR A 140 36.42 -13.44 -38.66
N LYS A 141 36.14 -12.95 -39.87
CA LYS A 141 36.27 -13.76 -41.08
C LYS A 141 37.75 -13.82 -41.46
N ASN A 142 38.22 -15.06 -41.54
CA ASN A 142 39.52 -15.49 -42.05
C ASN A 142 39.77 -14.99 -43.47
#